data_AF-M6RLQ9-F1
#
_entry.id   AF-M6RLQ9-F1
#
_cell.length_a   1.000
_cell.length_b   1.000
_cell.length_c   1.000
_cell.angle_alpha   90.00
_cell.angle_beta   90.00
_cell.angle_gamma   90.00
#
_symmetry.space_group_name_H-M   'P 1'
#
loop_
_entity.id
_entity.type
_entity.pdbx_description
1 polymer ?
#
loop_
_entity_poly.entity_id
_entity_poly.type
_entity_poly.pdbx_seq_one_letter_code
_entity_poly.pdbx_strand_id
1 'polypeptide(L)'
;MIPVLLIGLGRIASLLEKDSLRNHPCTHAGAIFSTWGRKKFFLIGAIDPSEERRNNFCKDWNIPKEVCFSDFKSWAESFRFNLNRKDFAFIFQRRDTNLEPNQKNIKFVGQIDWEIPIADFRNTNLVIIATPSETHYELAKQTIDFGFRRLLVEKPVCHSLPLARKLAKLCKKQKLVYG
;
A
#
# COMPACT_ATOMS: atom_id res chain seq x y z
N MET A 1 -8.17 11.24 -1.31
CA MET A 1 -6.91 10.83 -0.63
C MET A 1 -6.09 10.01 -1.63
N ILE A 2 -4.77 9.86 -1.48
CA ILE A 2 -3.96 9.06 -2.42
C ILE A 2 -4.00 7.58 -2.00
N PRO A 3 -4.64 6.67 -2.75
CA PRO A 3 -4.50 5.23 -2.57
C PRO A 3 -3.06 4.76 -2.78
N VAL A 4 -2.55 3.97 -1.83
CA VAL A 4 -1.17 3.46 -1.80
C VAL A 4 -1.16 1.93 -1.76
N LEU A 5 -0.47 1.32 -2.71
CA LEU A 5 -0.06 -0.08 -2.65
C LEU A 5 1.38 -0.17 -2.14
N LEU A 6 1.63 -0.91 -1.07
CA LEU A 6 2.97 -1.14 -0.54
C LEU A 6 3.44 -2.55 -0.87
N ILE A 7 4.54 -2.69 -1.62
CA ILE A 7 5.12 -3.97 -2.02
C ILE A 7 6.48 -4.15 -1.35
N GLY A 8 6.64 -5.24 -0.61
CA GLY A 8 7.75 -5.48 0.31
C GLY A 8 7.44 -4.93 1.71
N LEU A 9 7.47 -5.79 2.73
CA LEU A 9 7.15 -5.45 4.13
C LEU A 9 8.38 -5.65 5.04
N GLY A 10 9.56 -5.43 4.46
CA GLY A 10 10.84 -5.56 5.16
C GLY A 10 11.23 -4.33 5.97
N ARG A 11 12.54 -4.15 6.15
CA ARG A 11 13.15 -3.12 7.00
C ARG A 11 12.72 -1.70 6.67
N ILE A 12 12.93 -1.27 5.43
CA ILE A 12 12.62 0.10 4.97
C ILE A 12 11.12 0.34 4.88
N ALA A 13 10.36 -0.70 4.56
CA ALA A 13 8.91 -0.61 4.47
C ALA A 13 8.24 -0.44 5.84
N SER A 14 8.70 -1.17 6.87
CA SER A 14 8.03 -1.21 8.16
C SER A 14 8.92 -1.58 9.35
N LEU A 15 9.81 -2.57 9.23
CA LEU A 15 10.41 -3.19 10.43
C LEU A 15 11.31 -2.24 11.21
N LEU A 16 11.93 -1.25 10.54
CA LEU A 16 12.76 -0.24 11.19
C LEU A 16 11.98 0.77 12.02
N GLU A 17 10.66 0.81 11.90
CA GLU A 17 9.86 1.75 12.70
C GLU A 17 9.91 1.45 14.20
N LYS A 18 10.33 0.24 14.58
CA LYS A 18 10.50 -0.15 15.99
C LYS A 18 11.89 0.16 16.54
N ASP A 19 12.80 0.67 15.71
CA ASP A 19 14.18 0.95 16.09
C ASP A 19 14.26 2.26 16.87
N SER A 20 14.43 2.17 18.20
CA SER A 20 14.46 3.32 19.11
C SER A 20 15.64 4.28 18.88
N LEU A 21 16.65 3.87 18.11
CA LEU A 21 17.79 4.70 17.76
C LEU A 21 17.52 5.60 16.54
N ARG A 22 16.32 5.51 15.94
CA ARG A 22 15.92 6.30 14.78
C ARG A 22 14.90 7.37 15.15
N ASN A 23 14.95 8.47 14.41
CA ASN A 23 13.88 9.44 14.43
C ASN A 23 12.71 8.93 13.58
N HIS A 24 11.51 8.95 14.14
CA HIS A 24 10.29 8.47 13.48
C HIS A 24 9.45 9.63 12.90
N PRO A 25 8.78 9.46 11.75
CA PRO A 25 8.73 8.23 10.96
C PRO A 25 9.98 7.98 10.12
N CYS A 26 10.47 6.73 10.11
CA CYS A 26 11.66 6.36 9.32
C CYS A 26 11.39 5.28 8.26
N THR A 27 10.15 4.80 8.17
CA THR A 27 9.71 3.81 7.18
C THR A 27 8.58 4.33 6.31
N HIS A 28 8.33 3.67 5.18
CA HIS A 28 7.18 3.99 4.31
C HIS A 28 5.86 3.86 5.04
N ALA A 29 5.67 2.76 5.78
CA ALA A 29 4.47 2.56 6.57
C ALA A 29 4.37 3.60 7.70
N GLY A 30 5.48 3.96 8.36
CA GLY A 30 5.50 5.08 9.31
C GLY A 30 5.04 6.39 8.72
N ALA A 31 5.52 6.74 7.53
CA ALA A 31 5.08 7.93 6.82
C ALA A 31 3.58 7.87 6.49
N ILE A 32 3.09 6.75 5.93
CA ILE A 32 1.69 6.52 5.58
C ILE A 32 0.78 6.62 6.82
N PHE A 33 1.15 5.99 7.92
CA PHE A 33 0.31 5.85 9.11
C PHE A 33 0.54 6.93 10.19
N SER A 34 1.44 7.89 9.95
CA SER A 34 1.61 9.07 10.78
C SER A 34 0.34 9.94 10.84
N THR A 35 0.26 10.87 11.81
CA THR A 35 -0.87 11.80 11.96
C THR A 35 -1.09 12.67 10.72
N TRP A 36 -0.02 13.04 10.03
CA TRP A 36 -0.08 13.74 8.75
C TRP A 36 -0.39 12.79 7.59
N GLY A 37 0.28 11.63 7.56
CA GLY A 37 0.14 10.63 6.50
C GLY A 37 -1.28 10.12 6.34
N ARG A 38 -1.97 9.80 7.45
CA ARG A 38 -3.37 9.31 7.43
C ARG A 38 -4.37 10.31 6.84
N LYS A 39 -4.02 11.60 6.74
CA LYS A 39 -4.84 12.63 6.07
C LYS A 39 -4.61 12.69 4.56
N LYS A 40 -3.52 12.11 4.07
CA LYS A 40 -3.06 12.19 2.68
C LYS A 40 -3.13 10.84 1.96
N PHE A 41 -2.84 9.75 2.65
CA PHE A 41 -2.69 8.42 2.10
C PHE A 41 -3.71 7.45 2.69
N PHE A 42 -4.14 6.50 1.86
CA PHE A 42 -4.97 5.38 2.26
C PHE A 42 -4.37 4.09 1.68
N LEU A 43 -4.16 3.08 2.50
CA LEU A 43 -3.56 1.82 2.06
C LEU A 43 -4.62 0.96 1.35
N ILE A 44 -4.36 0.59 0.09
CA ILE A 44 -5.22 -0.31 -0.71
C ILE A 44 -4.69 -1.75 -0.79
N GLY A 45 -3.53 -2.00 -0.18
CA GLY A 45 -2.92 -3.32 -0.11
C GLY A 45 -1.48 -3.26 0.37
N ALA A 46 -1.05 -4.34 0.98
CA ALA A 46 0.32 -4.60 1.39
C ALA A 46 0.75 -5.98 0.90
N ILE A 47 1.90 -6.09 0.26
CA ILE A 47 2.34 -7.33 -0.40
C ILE A 47 3.69 -7.77 0.13
N ASP A 48 3.81 -9.01 0.61
CA ASP A 48 5.10 -9.65 0.89
C ASP A 48 4.93 -11.17 0.79
N PRO A 49 5.85 -11.92 0.15
CA PRO A 49 5.75 -13.38 0.07
C PRO A 49 5.83 -14.06 1.44
N SER A 50 6.54 -13.47 2.41
CA SER A 50 6.65 -14.01 3.77
C SER A 50 5.37 -13.80 4.55
N GLU A 51 4.72 -14.89 4.94
CA GLU A 51 3.54 -14.86 5.79
C GLU A 51 3.83 -14.22 7.16
N GLU A 52 4.99 -14.52 7.73
CA GLU A 52 5.44 -13.92 8.99
C GLU A 52 5.50 -12.39 8.87
N ARG A 53 6.08 -11.86 7.79
CA ARG A 53 6.13 -10.40 7.56
C ARG A 53 4.75 -9.79 7.39
N ARG A 54 3.84 -10.46 6.67
CA ARG A 54 2.44 -10.00 6.55
C ARG A 54 1.76 -9.95 7.92
N ASN A 55 1.89 -11.01 8.72
CA ASN A 55 1.30 -11.08 10.06
C ASN A 55 1.87 -10.00 11.00
N ASN A 56 3.18 -9.78 10.98
CA ASN A 56 3.84 -8.73 11.76
C ASN A 56 3.37 -7.34 11.32
N PHE A 57 3.30 -7.08 10.01
CA PHE A 57 2.81 -5.82 9.46
C PHE A 57 1.36 -5.54 9.88
N CYS A 58 0.48 -6.55 9.84
CA CYS A 58 -0.90 -6.44 10.32
C CYS A 58 -0.97 -6.03 11.78
N LYS A 59 -0.16 -6.69 12.62
CA LYS A 59 -0.09 -6.42 14.07
C LYS A 59 0.45 -5.02 14.36
N ASP A 60 1.52 -4.61 13.69
CA ASP A 60 2.25 -3.38 13.97
C ASP A 60 1.45 -2.13 13.61
N TRP A 61 0.70 -2.19 12.49
CA TRP A 61 -0.08 -1.07 11.99
C TRP A 61 -1.57 -1.17 12.31
N ASN A 62 -1.96 -2.23 13.02
CA ASN A 62 -3.35 -2.57 13.32
C ASN A 62 -4.22 -2.59 12.06
N ILE A 63 -3.76 -3.29 11.02
CA ILE A 63 -4.50 -3.45 9.77
C ILE A 63 -5.05 -4.89 9.63
N PRO A 64 -6.21 -5.06 8.99
CA PRO A 64 -6.79 -6.39 8.76
C PRO A 64 -5.94 -7.27 7.85
N LYS A 65 -6.01 -8.59 8.02
CA LYS A 65 -5.19 -9.52 7.23
C LYS A 65 -5.60 -9.58 5.77
N GLU A 66 -6.86 -9.24 5.48
CA GLU A 66 -7.47 -9.27 4.15
C GLU A 66 -6.87 -8.22 3.21
N VAL A 67 -6.16 -7.21 3.74
CA VAL A 67 -5.42 -6.24 2.93
C VAL A 67 -3.96 -6.65 2.69
N CYS A 68 -3.52 -7.80 3.20
CA CYS A 68 -2.18 -8.32 3.01
C CYS A 68 -2.17 -9.53 2.06
N PHE A 69 -1.32 -9.47 1.04
CA PHE A 69 -1.28 -10.45 -0.06
C PHE A 69 0.12 -11.05 -0.21
N SER A 70 0.20 -12.30 -0.64
CA SER A 70 1.47 -12.98 -0.90
C SER A 70 2.19 -12.43 -2.14
N ASP A 71 1.44 -11.93 -3.11
CA ASP A 71 1.94 -11.56 -4.42
C ASP A 71 1.03 -10.53 -5.10
N PHE A 72 1.53 -9.94 -6.20
CA PHE A 72 0.80 -8.92 -6.96
C PHE A 72 -0.46 -9.46 -7.64
N LYS A 73 -0.46 -10.73 -8.07
CA LYS A 73 -1.58 -11.32 -8.79
C LYS A 73 -2.79 -11.48 -7.88
N SER A 74 -2.61 -12.04 -6.69
CA SER A 74 -3.68 -12.19 -5.70
C SER A 74 -4.25 -10.85 -5.26
N TRP A 75 -3.40 -9.84 -5.05
CA TRP A 75 -3.85 -8.46 -4.81
C TRP A 75 -4.67 -7.92 -5.99
N ALA A 76 -4.17 -8.04 -7.22
CA ALA A 76 -4.82 -7.49 -8.42
C ALA A 76 -6.19 -8.13 -8.70
N GLU A 77 -6.33 -9.45 -8.48
CA GLU A 77 -7.59 -10.17 -8.60
C GLU A 77 -8.61 -9.71 -7.56
N SER A 78 -8.20 -9.63 -6.29
CA SER A 78 -9.03 -9.10 -5.20
C SER A 78 -9.46 -7.65 -5.47
N PHE A 79 -8.53 -6.79 -5.88
CA PHE A 79 -8.82 -5.39 -6.16
C PHE A 79 -9.82 -5.23 -7.31
N ARG A 80 -9.64 -5.96 -8.43
CA ARG A 80 -10.58 -5.94 -9.56
C ARG A 80 -11.97 -6.45 -9.19
N PHE A 81 -12.04 -7.51 -8.38
CA PHE A 81 -13.30 -8.06 -7.91
C PHE A 81 -14.10 -7.01 -7.09
N ASN A 82 -13.42 -6.33 -6.17
CA ASN A 82 -14.04 -5.28 -5.33
C ASN A 82 -14.42 -4.03 -6.14
N LEU A 83 -13.62 -3.64 -7.14
CA LEU A 83 -13.98 -2.56 -8.07
C LEU A 83 -15.31 -2.83 -8.80
N ASN A 84 -15.55 -4.06 -9.24
CA ASN A 84 -16.73 -4.41 -10.04
C ASN A 84 -18.03 -4.42 -9.23
N ARG A 85 -17.95 -4.64 -7.91
CA ARG A 85 -19.14 -4.65 -7.04
C ARG A 85 -19.54 -3.27 -6.53
N LYS A 86 -18.74 -2.22 -6.76
CA LYS A 86 -18.82 -0.91 -6.07
C LYS A 86 -18.74 -1.00 -4.53
N ASP A 87 -18.45 -2.19 -3.99
CA ASP A 87 -18.33 -2.46 -2.57
C ASP A 87 -16.93 -2.07 -2.06
N PHE A 88 -16.73 -0.78 -1.81
CA PHE A 88 -15.58 -0.32 -1.02
C PHE A 88 -16.04 0.06 0.39
N ALA A 89 -16.59 -0.92 1.11
CA ALA A 89 -16.80 -0.79 2.55
C ALA A 89 -15.53 -1.12 3.36
N PHE A 90 -14.40 -1.40 2.70
CA PHE A 90 -13.25 -1.99 3.37
C PHE A 90 -12.29 -0.94 3.98
N ILE A 91 -12.47 -0.80 5.29
CA ILE A 91 -11.49 -0.40 6.32
C ILE A 91 -11.20 1.10 6.42
N PHE A 92 -12.08 1.81 7.14
CA PHE A 92 -11.69 3.01 7.86
C PHE A 92 -11.58 2.69 9.36
N GLN A 93 -10.37 2.79 9.88
CA GLN A 93 -10.11 2.72 11.32
C GLN A 93 -10.60 4.01 11.96
N ARG A 94 -11.89 4.08 12.34
CA ARG A 94 -12.35 4.99 13.39
C ARG A 94 -11.74 4.49 14.71
N ARG A 95 -10.79 5.23 15.27
CA ARG A 95 -10.57 5.17 16.72
C ARG A 95 -11.62 6.07 17.36
N ASP A 96 -12.73 5.49 17.78
CA ASP A 96 -13.46 6.10 18.89
C ASP A 96 -12.76 5.66 20.17
N THR A 97 -12.18 6.64 20.86
CA THR A 97 -11.79 6.51 22.27
C THR A 97 -13.07 6.39 23.07
N ASN A 98 -13.53 5.14 23.32
CA ASN A 98 -14.37 4.68 24.44
C ASN A 98 -14.97 3.31 24.06
N LEU A 99 -14.38 2.21 24.52
CA LEU A 99 -14.97 0.87 24.43
C LEU A 99 -15.24 0.35 25.85
N GLU A 100 -16.52 0.32 26.22
CA GLU A 100 -17.06 -0.55 27.26
C GLU A 100 -17.13 -2.00 26.71
N PRO A 101 -16.68 -3.02 27.45
CA PRO A 101 -16.49 -4.36 26.93
C PRO A 101 -17.73 -5.23 27.16
N ASN A 102 -18.83 -4.99 26.42
CA ASN A 102 -19.83 -6.04 26.18
C ASN A 102 -20.95 -5.53 25.26
N GLN A 103 -20.99 -6.03 24.03
CA GLN A 103 -22.20 -6.65 23.48
C GLN A 103 -21.95 -7.20 22.08
N LYS A 104 -22.19 -8.51 21.96
CA LYS A 104 -22.40 -9.22 20.70
C LYS A 104 -23.59 -8.60 19.97
N ASN A 105 -23.31 -7.73 19.00
CA ASN A 105 -24.13 -7.40 17.83
C ASN A 105 -23.53 -6.15 17.21
N ILE A 106 -22.66 -6.32 16.21
CA ILE A 106 -22.20 -5.20 15.40
C ILE A 106 -23.39 -4.78 14.53
N LYS A 107 -24.23 -3.90 15.08
CA LYS A 107 -25.14 -3.08 14.27
C LYS A 107 -24.23 -2.16 13.47
N PHE A 108 -24.21 -2.36 12.15
CA PHE A 108 -23.66 -1.41 11.19
C PHE A 108 -24.38 -0.07 11.39
N VAL A 109 -23.73 0.83 12.13
CA VAL A 109 -24.17 2.21 12.34
C VAL A 109 -23.15 3.11 11.66
N GLY A 110 -23.64 3.90 10.70
CA GLY A 110 -22.89 4.99 10.09
C GLY A 110 -22.59 4.75 8.62
N GLN A 111 -23.61 4.87 7.79
CA GLN A 111 -23.45 5.22 6.38
C GLN A 111 -22.63 6.51 6.33
N ILE A 112 -21.39 6.41 5.87
CA ILE A 112 -20.63 7.56 5.41
C ILE A 112 -20.53 7.38 3.90
N ASP A 113 -21.23 8.26 3.17
CA ASP A 113 -21.20 8.32 1.71
C ASP A 113 -19.78 8.70 1.25
N TRP A 114 -18.92 7.72 0.99
CA TRP A 114 -17.64 7.90 0.30
C TRP A 114 -17.56 6.93 -0.88
N GLU A 115 -18.23 7.26 -1.98
CA GLU A 115 -18.11 6.57 -3.28
C GLU A 115 -16.75 6.79 -3.98
N ILE A 116 -15.67 7.16 -3.27
CA ILE A 116 -14.40 7.55 -3.92
C ILE A 116 -13.19 6.63 -3.61
N PRO A 117 -13.22 5.36 -4.01
CA PRO A 117 -12.01 4.58 -4.25
C PRO A 117 -11.65 4.54 -5.74
N ILE A 118 -12.63 4.46 -6.63
CA ILE A 118 -12.38 4.18 -8.06
C ILE A 118 -11.91 5.42 -8.82
N ALA A 119 -12.58 6.56 -8.61
CA ALA A 119 -12.22 7.82 -9.24
C ALA A 119 -10.86 8.35 -8.71
N ASP A 120 -10.64 8.29 -7.40
CA ASP A 120 -9.36 8.63 -6.77
C ASP A 120 -8.24 7.68 -7.21
N PHE A 121 -8.52 6.38 -7.39
CA PHE A 121 -7.51 5.44 -7.89
C PHE A 121 -7.10 5.74 -9.33
N ARG A 122 -8.05 6.02 -10.24
CA ARG A 122 -7.72 6.30 -11.65
C ARG A 122 -6.90 7.58 -11.83
N ASN A 123 -7.12 8.57 -10.96
CA ASN A 123 -6.47 9.88 -11.07
C ASN A 123 -5.22 10.01 -10.20
N THR A 124 -5.21 9.40 -9.02
CA THR A 124 -4.19 9.63 -7.99
C THR A 124 -3.85 8.35 -7.22
N ASN A 125 -3.20 7.39 -7.85
CA ASN A 125 -2.67 6.21 -7.17
C ASN A 125 -1.13 6.24 -7.04
N LEU A 126 -0.63 5.58 -6.00
CA LEU A 126 0.78 5.43 -5.72
C LEU A 126 1.09 3.96 -5.44
N VAL A 127 2.18 3.47 -6.02
CA VAL A 127 2.80 2.22 -5.58
C VAL A 127 4.18 2.51 -4.99
N ILE A 128 4.46 1.90 -3.85
CA ILE A 128 5.76 1.91 -3.19
C ILE A 128 6.35 0.51 -3.31
N ILE A 129 7.53 0.38 -3.91
CA ILE A 129 8.25 -0.88 -4.07
C ILE A 129 9.50 -0.84 -3.18
N ALA A 130 9.47 -1.60 -2.10
CA ALA A 130 10.51 -1.70 -1.07
C ALA A 130 10.99 -3.16 -0.90
N THR A 131 11.08 -3.88 -2.02
CA THR A 131 11.58 -5.27 -2.11
C THR A 131 13.10 -5.29 -2.38
N PRO A 132 13.74 -6.47 -2.49
CA PRO A 132 15.10 -6.55 -3.03
C PRO A 132 15.19 -6.04 -4.48
N SER A 133 16.30 -5.39 -4.83
CA SER A 133 16.48 -4.65 -6.08
C SER A 133 16.38 -5.48 -7.37
N GLU A 134 16.51 -6.80 -7.24
CA GLU A 134 16.37 -7.81 -8.29
C GLU A 134 14.93 -7.84 -8.83
N THR A 135 13.96 -7.54 -7.96
CA THR A 135 12.53 -7.63 -8.26
C THR A 135 11.89 -6.32 -8.71
N HIS A 136 12.59 -5.19 -8.53
CA HIS A 136 12.03 -3.85 -8.78
C HIS A 136 11.49 -3.66 -10.19
N TYR A 137 12.25 -4.08 -11.21
CA TYR A 137 11.86 -3.88 -12.60
C TYR A 137 10.54 -4.60 -12.93
N GLU A 138 10.42 -5.86 -12.52
CA GLU A 138 9.25 -6.68 -12.87
C GLU A 138 8.01 -6.18 -12.12
N LEU A 139 8.13 -5.88 -10.82
CA LEU A 139 7.05 -5.31 -10.02
C LEU A 139 6.62 -3.92 -10.53
N ALA A 140 7.57 -3.07 -10.89
CA ALA A 140 7.29 -1.76 -11.46
C ALA A 140 6.56 -1.90 -12.80
N LYS A 141 7.00 -2.83 -13.66
CA LYS A 141 6.31 -3.12 -14.92
C LYS A 141 4.88 -3.60 -14.68
N GLN A 142 4.67 -4.58 -13.80
CA GLN A 142 3.35 -5.13 -13.49
C GLN A 142 2.38 -4.05 -12.95
N THR A 143 2.87 -3.18 -12.08
CA THR A 143 2.06 -2.10 -11.49
C THR A 143 1.75 -1.00 -12.51
N ILE A 144 2.71 -0.65 -13.37
CA ILE A 144 2.49 0.26 -14.51
C ILE A 144 1.44 -0.31 -15.46
N ASP A 145 1.56 -1.57 -15.84
CA ASP A 145 0.64 -2.25 -16.75
C ASP A 145 -0.77 -2.38 -16.13
N PHE A 146 -0.86 -2.48 -14.79
CA PHE A 146 -2.13 -2.47 -14.07
C PHE A 146 -2.82 -1.09 -14.07
N GLY A 147 -2.05 -0.01 -14.17
CA GLY A 147 -2.58 1.36 -14.22
C GLY A 147 -2.09 2.29 -13.10
N PHE A 148 -1.02 1.93 -12.38
CA PHE A 148 -0.39 2.87 -11.45
C PHE A 148 0.30 4.01 -12.19
N ARG A 149 0.05 5.25 -11.72
CA ARG A 149 0.52 6.51 -12.31
C ARG A 149 1.71 7.12 -11.59
N ARG A 150 1.89 6.78 -10.31
CA ARG A 150 3.00 7.26 -9.48
C ARG A 150 3.72 6.06 -8.89
N LEU A 151 5.03 6.03 -9.07
CA LEU A 151 5.90 4.97 -8.57
C LEU A 151 6.94 5.57 -7.65
N LEU A 152 7.12 4.96 -6.49
CA LEU A 152 8.27 5.18 -5.63
C LEU A 152 9.00 3.84 -5.49
N VAL A 153 10.21 3.76 -6.02
CA VAL A 153 10.99 2.52 -6.03
C VAL A 153 12.21 2.72 -5.16
N GLU A 154 12.34 1.89 -4.13
CA GLU A 154 13.49 1.98 -3.23
C GLU A 154 14.82 1.84 -3.97
N LYS A 155 15.84 2.50 -3.42
CA LYS A 155 17.16 2.44 -4.00
C LYS A 155 17.83 1.08 -3.73
N PRO A 156 18.64 0.55 -4.68
CA PRO A 156 18.79 1.05 -6.04
C PRO A 156 17.54 0.73 -6.89
N VAL A 157 17.14 1.68 -7.76
CA VAL A 157 15.93 1.58 -8.59
C VAL A 157 15.87 0.27 -9.38
N CYS A 158 17.00 -0.22 -9.87
CA CYS A 158 17.17 -1.55 -10.43
C CYS A 158 18.58 -2.06 -10.08
N HIS A 159 18.75 -3.38 -10.05
CA HIS A 159 20.06 -4.03 -9.89
C HIS A 159 21.00 -3.87 -11.10
N SER A 160 20.54 -3.30 -12.23
CA SER A 160 21.38 -3.06 -13.40
C SER A 160 20.98 -1.82 -14.21
N LEU A 161 21.96 -1.17 -14.83
CA LEU A 161 21.76 0.00 -15.68
C LEU A 161 20.84 -0.28 -16.90
N PRO A 162 20.94 -1.43 -17.60
CA PRO A 162 20.01 -1.75 -18.68
C PRO A 162 18.55 -1.80 -18.23
N LEU A 163 18.25 -2.39 -17.06
CA LEU A 163 16.89 -2.43 -16.52
C LEU A 163 16.42 -1.05 -16.07
N ALA A 164 17.28 -0.27 -15.41
CA ALA A 164 16.95 1.10 -15.05
C ALA A 164 16.58 1.95 -16.28
N ARG A 165 17.34 1.80 -17.39
CA ARG A 165 17.03 2.46 -18.66
C ARG A 165 15.71 1.99 -19.26
N LYS A 166 15.39 0.69 -19.19
CA LYS A 166 14.10 0.15 -19.65
C LYS A 166 12.94 0.72 -18.83
N LEU A 167 13.08 0.77 -17.50
CA LEU A 167 12.06 1.34 -16.61
C LEU A 167 11.85 2.83 -16.88
N ALA A 168 12.92 3.61 -17.03
CA ALA A 168 12.81 5.04 -17.34
C ALA A 168 12.09 5.29 -18.69
N LYS A 169 12.36 4.46 -19.71
CA LYS A 169 11.63 4.52 -20.99
C LYS A 169 10.14 4.20 -20.82
N LEU A 170 9.82 3.18 -20.03
CA LEU A 170 8.45 2.79 -19.73
C LEU A 170 7.69 3.93 -19.03
N CYS A 171 8.31 4.54 -18.01
CA CYS A 171 7.72 5.67 -17.29
C CYS A 171 7.49 6.90 -18.18
N LYS A 172 8.46 7.23 -19.06
CA LYS A 172 8.31 8.35 -20.02
C LYS A 172 7.14 8.13 -20.99
N LYS A 173 7.00 6.91 -21.52
CA LYS A 173 5.90 6.56 -22.44
C LYS A 173 4.53 6.74 -21.78
N GLN A 174 4.43 6.41 -20.50
CA GLN A 174 3.20 6.46 -19.71
C GLN A 174 2.97 7.80 -18.98
N LYS A 175 3.86 8.79 -19.17
CA LYS A 175 3.85 10.11 -18.48
C LYS A 175 3.78 9.98 -16.94
N LEU A 176 4.53 9.03 -16.39
CA LEU A 176 4.52 8.73 -14.96
C LEU A 176 5.43 9.67 -14.18
N VAL A 177 5.05 9.93 -12.93
CA VAL A 177 5.96 10.50 -11.92
C VAL A 177 6.67 9.33 -11.22
N TYR A 178 8.00 9.30 -11.29
CA TYR A 178 8.82 8.26 -10.68
C TYR A 178 10.00 8.89 -9.95
N GLY A 179 10.35 8.32 -8.78
CA GLY A 179 11.45 8.74 -7.92
C GLY A 179 12.02 7.57 -7.15
#